data_AF-A0A7C9KD14-F1
#
_entry.id   AF-A0A7C9KD14-F1
#
_cell.length_a   1.000
_cell.length_b   1.000
_cell.length_c   1.000
_cell.angle_alpha   90.00
_cell.angle_beta   90.00
_cell.angle_gamma   90.00
#
_symmetry.space_group_name_H-M   'P 1'
#
loop_
_entity.id
_entity.type
_entity.pdbx_description
1 polymer ?
#
loop_
_entity_poly.entity_id
_entity_poly.type
_entity_poly.pdbx_seq_one_letter_code
_entity_poly.pdbx_strand_id
1 'polypeptide(L)'
;MAVSNGFQYQWDSSKPKGDRVIVSSMKINGKPVKLKGKCRVVANEFLATGGSSFSVFKEGTDPVYGVPDVDAVVKYFSEKSPIAYPKQARIVDVNKK
;
A
#
# COMPACT_ATOMS: atom_id res chain seq x y z
N MET A 1 -5.99 -2.18 -4.19
CA MET A 1 -5.56 -1.25 -3.13
C MET A 1 -4.45 -0.39 -3.71
N ALA A 2 -4.53 0.93 -3.58
CA ALA A 2 -3.44 1.82 -3.98
C ALA A 2 -2.31 1.77 -2.93
N VAL A 3 -1.08 2.12 -3.34
CA VAL A 3 0.11 2.09 -2.50
C VAL A 3 0.87 3.42 -2.53
N SER A 4 1.55 3.74 -1.43
CA SER A 4 2.35 4.97 -1.29
C SER A 4 3.59 4.97 -2.20
N ASN A 5 4.25 6.13 -2.35
CA ASN A 5 5.42 6.27 -3.23
C ASN A 5 6.58 5.34 -2.89
N GLY A 6 6.72 4.99 -1.62
CA GLY A 6 7.81 4.14 -1.16
C GLY A 6 7.60 2.66 -1.44
N PHE A 7 6.37 2.19 -1.64
CA PHE A 7 6.09 0.75 -1.73
C PHE A 7 5.82 0.31 -3.18
N GLN A 8 6.47 -0.77 -3.58
CA GLN A 8 6.28 -1.39 -4.88
C GLN A 8 6.33 -2.91 -4.79
N TYR A 9 5.59 -3.58 -5.68
CA TYR A 9 5.64 -5.03 -5.84
C TYR A 9 5.15 -5.46 -7.24
N GLN A 10 5.48 -6.70 -7.60
CA GLN A 10 4.98 -7.40 -8.76
C GLN A 10 4.05 -8.53 -8.34
N TRP A 11 3.08 -8.83 -9.18
CA TRP A 11 2.17 -9.96 -9.02
C TRP A 11 1.93 -10.66 -10.35
N ASP A 12 1.47 -11.89 -10.26
CA ASP A 12 1.16 -12.76 -11.40
C ASP A 12 -0.33 -13.08 -11.36
N SER A 13 -1.09 -12.48 -12.28
CA SER A 13 -2.53 -12.69 -12.38
C SER A 13 -2.96 -14.09 -12.80
N SER A 14 -2.06 -14.88 -13.41
CA SER A 14 -2.32 -16.26 -13.83
C SER A 14 -2.33 -17.25 -12.66
N LYS A 15 -1.69 -16.89 -11.53
CA LYS A 15 -1.62 -17.75 -10.35
C LYS A 15 -2.94 -17.85 -9.58
N PRO A 16 -3.15 -18.96 -8.85
CA PRO A 16 -4.29 -19.12 -7.96
C PRO A 16 -4.41 -17.98 -6.93
N LYS A 17 -5.65 -17.72 -6.49
CA LYS A 17 -5.88 -16.78 -5.37
C LYS A 17 -5.09 -17.27 -4.15
N GLY A 18 -4.35 -16.36 -3.51
CA GLY A 18 -3.41 -16.69 -2.43
C GLY A 18 -1.95 -16.62 -2.87
N ASP A 19 -1.64 -16.99 -4.12
CA ASP A 19 -0.25 -17.17 -4.59
C ASP A 19 0.18 -16.15 -5.65
N ARG A 20 -0.61 -15.09 -5.83
CA ARG A 20 -0.37 -14.10 -6.89
C ARG A 20 0.78 -13.15 -6.63
N VAL A 21 1.08 -12.84 -5.37
CA VAL A 21 2.11 -11.85 -5.03
C VAL A 21 3.51 -12.46 -5.17
N ILE A 22 4.38 -11.83 -5.96
CA ILE A 22 5.79 -12.24 -6.06
C ILE A 22 6.53 -11.60 -4.88
N VAL A 23 6.61 -12.32 -3.76
CA VAL A 23 7.12 -11.78 -2.48
C VAL A 23 8.53 -11.21 -2.59
N SER A 24 9.41 -11.84 -3.36
CA SER A 24 10.79 -11.37 -3.61
C SER A 24 10.88 -10.03 -4.34
N SER A 25 9.80 -9.58 -4.99
CA SER A 25 9.75 -8.29 -5.71
C SER A 25 9.38 -7.11 -4.80
N MET A 26 8.86 -7.38 -3.59
CA MET A 26 8.37 -6.34 -2.69
C MET A 26 9.52 -5.46 -2.20
N LYS A 27 9.39 -4.14 -2.39
CA LYS A 27 10.37 -3.16 -1.93
C LYS A 27 9.71 -1.98 -1.22
N ILE A 28 10.33 -1.50 -0.15
CA ILE A 28 10.04 -0.22 0.51
C ILE A 28 11.25 0.69 0.33
N ASN A 29 11.06 1.85 -0.30
CA ASN A 29 12.10 2.83 -0.61
C ASN A 29 13.32 2.18 -1.31
N GLY A 30 13.04 1.32 -2.29
CA GLY A 30 14.06 0.58 -3.07
C GLY A 30 14.69 -0.62 -2.34
N LYS A 31 14.45 -0.81 -1.04
CA LYS A 31 15.01 -1.91 -0.25
C LYS A 31 14.02 -3.09 -0.16
N PRO A 32 14.48 -4.35 -0.23
CA PRO A 32 13.60 -5.51 -0.04
C PRO A 32 12.83 -5.46 1.28
N VAL A 33 11.57 -5.87 1.25
CA VAL A 33 10.75 -5.97 2.47
C VAL A 33 11.26 -7.11 3.34
N LYS A 34 11.45 -6.84 4.63
CA LYS A 34 11.71 -7.87 5.63
C LYS A 34 10.39 -8.53 6.02
N LEU A 35 10.21 -9.80 5.66
CA LEU A 35 9.00 -10.57 6.00
C LEU A 35 8.88 -10.87 7.50
N LYS A 36 10.03 -10.91 8.19
CA LYS A 36 10.10 -11.04 9.64
C LYS A 36 10.50 -9.69 10.22
N GLY A 37 9.59 -9.03 10.91
CA GLY A 37 9.81 -7.73 11.54
C GLY A 37 8.53 -6.91 11.66
N LYS A 38 8.63 -5.76 12.34
CA LYS A 38 7.54 -4.78 12.42
C LYS A 38 7.60 -3.82 11.23
N CYS A 39 6.45 -3.52 10.65
CA CYS A 39 6.29 -2.50 9.61
C CYS A 39 5.20 -1.53 10.04
N ARG A 40 5.49 -0.22 10.06
CA ARG A 40 4.48 0.80 10.28
C ARG A 40 3.78 1.07 8.95
N VAL A 41 2.47 0.91 8.94
CA VAL A 41 1.61 1.17 7.78
C VAL A 41 0.57 2.23 8.14
N VAL A 42 0.01 2.88 7.13
CA VAL A 42 -1.09 3.83 7.25
C VAL A 42 -2.20 3.38 6.32
N ALA A 43 -3.42 3.32 6.85
CA ALA A 43 -4.64 3.02 6.12
C ALA A 43 -5.78 3.88 6.71
N ASN A 44 -6.85 4.07 5.95
CA ASN A 44 -8.05 4.67 6.53
C ASN A 44 -8.73 3.69 7.50
N GLU A 45 -9.64 4.22 8.32
CA GLU A 45 -10.27 3.45 9.39
C GLU A 45 -11.05 2.25 8.87
N PHE A 46 -11.76 2.39 7.74
CA PHE A 46 -12.52 1.30 7.14
C PHE A 46 -11.63 0.07 6.83
N LEU A 47 -10.43 0.29 6.27
CA LEU A 47 -9.49 -0.80 6.03
C LEU A 47 -8.82 -1.29 7.32
N ALA A 48 -8.43 -0.37 8.21
CA ALA A 48 -7.79 -0.71 9.48
C ALA A 48 -8.66 -1.59 10.37
N THR A 49 -9.98 -1.42 10.29
CA THR A 49 -10.99 -2.22 11.00
C THR A 49 -11.46 -3.45 10.20
N GLY A 50 -10.76 -3.80 9.12
CA GLY A 50 -10.95 -5.03 8.34
C GLY A 50 -12.08 -5.02 7.31
N GLY A 51 -12.51 -3.84 6.87
CA GLY A 51 -13.40 -3.68 5.73
C GLY A 51 -12.83 -4.32 4.45
N SER A 52 -13.68 -4.60 3.47
CA SER A 52 -13.32 -5.24 2.18
C SER A 52 -12.47 -6.52 2.32
N SER A 53 -12.71 -7.31 3.36
CA SER A 53 -12.00 -8.56 3.66
C SER A 53 -10.50 -8.39 3.96
N PHE A 54 -10.05 -7.20 4.36
CA PHE A 54 -8.68 -6.98 4.81
C PHE A 54 -8.51 -7.26 6.32
N SER A 55 -8.93 -8.45 6.76
CA SER A 55 -8.98 -8.84 8.18
C SER A 55 -7.63 -8.74 8.91
N VAL A 56 -6.53 -8.98 8.20
CA VAL A 56 -5.16 -8.94 8.77
C VAL A 56 -4.81 -7.57 9.36
N PHE A 57 -5.43 -6.47 8.91
CA PHE A 57 -5.19 -5.17 9.55
C PHE A 57 -5.63 -5.11 11.02
N LYS A 58 -6.62 -5.92 11.42
CA LYS A 58 -7.05 -6.03 12.83
C LYS A 58 -5.98 -6.61 13.74
N GLU A 59 -5.01 -7.32 13.18
CA GLU A 59 -3.87 -7.90 13.91
C GLU A 59 -2.74 -6.87 14.13
N GLY A 60 -2.86 -5.67 13.57
CA GLY A 60 -1.92 -4.58 13.78
C GLY A 60 -1.83 -4.17 15.26
N THR A 61 -0.65 -3.76 15.68
CA THR A 61 -0.38 -3.27 17.04
C THR A 61 -0.05 -1.78 17.04
N ASP A 62 -0.19 -1.13 18.19
CA ASP A 62 0.09 0.29 18.40
C ASP A 62 -0.67 1.23 17.44
N PRO A 63 -2.02 1.14 17.36
CA PRO A 63 -2.82 1.97 16.47
C PRO A 63 -2.70 3.45 16.88
N VAL A 64 -2.51 4.30 15.88
CA VAL A 64 -2.50 5.77 16.05
C VAL A 64 -3.51 6.34 15.07
N TYR A 65 -4.52 7.02 15.59
CA TYR A 65 -5.51 7.72 14.79
C TYR A 65 -5.03 9.13 14.46
N GLY A 66 -5.11 9.48 13.19
CA GLY A 66 -4.73 10.80 12.68
C GLY A 66 -5.94 11.60 12.23
N VAL A 67 -5.69 12.55 11.33
CA VAL A 67 -6.76 13.29 10.64
C VAL A 67 -7.58 12.37 9.73
N PRO A 68 -8.86 12.70 9.46
CA PRO A 68 -9.65 12.06 8.41
C PRO A 68 -8.91 12.02 7.07
N ASP A 69 -9.15 10.98 6.28
CA ASP A 69 -8.51 10.81 4.97
C ASP A 69 -8.84 11.95 4.00
N VAL A 70 -10.08 12.47 4.04
CA VAL A 70 -10.49 13.66 3.29
C VAL A 70 -9.63 14.89 3.62
N ASP A 71 -9.38 15.14 4.91
CA ASP A 71 -8.58 16.29 5.36
C ASP A 71 -7.11 16.13 4.98
N ALA A 72 -6.58 14.91 5.10
CA ALA A 72 -5.23 14.58 4.66
C ALA A 72 -5.03 14.86 3.16
N VAL A 73 -6.02 14.49 2.34
CA VAL A 73 -5.99 14.73 0.89
C VAL A 73 -6.10 16.21 0.57
N VAL A 74 -7.05 16.94 1.16
CA VAL A 74 -7.22 18.39 0.96
C VAL A 74 -5.95 19.13 1.34
N LYS A 75 -5.37 18.81 2.50
CA LYS A 75 -4.09 19.39 2.95
C LYS A 75 -2.96 19.11 1.96
N TYR A 76 -2.84 17.87 1.49
CA TYR A 76 -1.80 17.50 0.53
C TYR A 76 -1.91 18.29 -0.78
N PHE A 77 -3.12 18.46 -1.32
CA PHE A 77 -3.33 19.28 -2.52
C PHE A 77 -3.04 20.76 -2.28
N SER A 78 -3.47 21.31 -1.14
CA SER A 78 -3.17 22.70 -0.78
C SER A 78 -1.66 22.97 -0.72
N GLU A 79 -0.89 22.05 -0.14
CA GLU A 79 0.55 22.22 0.07
C GLU A 79 1.44 21.85 -1.13
N LYS A 80 0.96 20.98 -2.04
CA LYS A 80 1.80 20.36 -3.09
C LYS A 80 1.34 20.65 -4.52
N SER A 81 0.32 21.50 -4.70
CA SER A 81 -0.14 21.85 -6.04
C SER A 81 0.86 22.74 -6.80
N PRO A 82 0.99 22.56 -8.13
CA PRO A 82 0.33 21.54 -8.95
C PRO A 82 0.93 20.14 -8.76
N ILE A 83 0.07 19.13 -8.72
CA ILE A 83 0.50 17.74 -8.52
C ILE A 83 0.79 17.08 -9.87
N ALA A 84 1.96 16.45 -10.00
CA ALA A 84 2.31 15.63 -11.15
C ALA A 84 1.82 14.19 -11.00
N TYR A 85 1.39 13.59 -12.12
CA TYR A 85 1.05 12.17 -12.14
C TYR A 85 2.31 11.32 -11.86
N PRO A 86 2.22 10.26 -11.03
CA PRO A 86 3.37 9.39 -10.78
C PRO A 86 3.82 8.69 -12.07
N LYS A 87 5.07 8.90 -12.50
CA LYS A 87 5.62 8.26 -13.71
C LYS A 87 5.91 6.76 -13.54
N GLN A 88 6.06 6.30 -12.30
CA GLN A 88 6.45 4.92 -11.99
C GLN A 88 5.24 4.06 -11.63
N ALA A 89 5.10 2.92 -12.30
CA ALA A 89 4.17 1.87 -11.89
C ALA A 89 4.65 1.20 -10.60
N ARG A 90 3.85 1.30 -9.54
CA ARG A 90 4.17 0.73 -8.21
C ARG A 90 3.66 -0.70 -8.03
N ILE A 91 2.63 -1.07 -8.79
CA ILE A 91 2.03 -2.40 -8.77
C ILE A 91 2.02 -2.87 -10.22
N VAL A 92 2.78 -3.93 -10.51
CA VAL A 92 2.96 -4.44 -11.88
C VAL A 92 2.46 -5.88 -11.94
N ASP A 93 1.52 -6.14 -12.83
CA ASP A 93 1.17 -7.51 -13.22
C ASP A 93 2.14 -7.97 -14.30
N VAL A 94 2.87 -9.06 -14.05
CA VAL A 94 3.89 -9.57 -14.98
C VAL A 94 3.30 -10.12 -16.29
N ASN A 95 1.99 -10.37 -16.32
CA ASN A 95 1.29 -10.85 -17.53
C ASN A 95 0.69 -9.73 -18.36
N LYS A 96 0.73 -8.48 -17.87
CA LYS A 96 0.12 -7.34 -18.55
C LYS A 96 1.17 -6.72 -19.49
N LYS A 97 0.86 -6.74 -20.80
CA LYS A 97 1.65 -6.06 -21.83
C LYS A 97 1.58 -4.55 -21.68
#